data_AF-A0A1Q7S5X3-F1
#
_entry.id   AF-A0A1Q7S5X3-F1
#
_cell.length_a   1.000
_cell.length_b   1.000
_cell.length_c   1.000
_cell.angle_alpha   90.00
_cell.angle_beta   90.00
_cell.angle_gamma   90.00
#
_symmetry.space_group_name_H-M   'P 1'
#
loop_
_entity.id
_entity.type
_entity.pdbx_description
1 polymer ?
#
loop_
_entity_poly.entity_id
_entity_poly.type
_entity_poly.pdbx_seq_one_letter_code
_entity_poly.pdbx_strand_id
1 'polypeptide(L)'
;MLEISRSCIPYTPLRRDLKECRIALVSTSGAYVEGMEPFTDNDLSVRLIPADTNTKKIRFVPGHFDTSKGAEDANIMFPLDRLRELVALGEVRTLADQHLSMGLTTELRKLKETVSWAIAETLMKMRPDVVVLTGG
;
A
#
# COMPACT_ATOMS: atom_id res chain seq x y z
N MET A 1 -23.29 -13.39 -29.47
CA MET A 1 -23.32 -12.62 -28.21
C MET A 1 -22.14 -13.12 -27.39
N LEU A 2 -21.08 -12.32 -27.22
CA LEU A 2 -19.87 -12.74 -26.51
C LEU A 2 -20.19 -12.87 -25.02
N GLU A 3 -20.04 -14.08 -24.48
CA GLU A 3 -20.08 -14.35 -23.04
C GLU A 3 -18.84 -13.70 -22.41
N ILE A 4 -19.02 -12.50 -21.86
CA ILE A 4 -17.97 -11.83 -21.08
C ILE A 4 -17.80 -12.65 -19.79
N SER A 5 -16.58 -13.16 -19.57
CA SER A 5 -16.17 -13.84 -18.34
C SER A 5 -16.68 -13.08 -17.10
N ARG A 6 -17.39 -13.79 -16.22
CA ARG A 6 -17.87 -13.28 -14.92
C ARG A 6 -16.74 -12.99 -13.91
N SER A 7 -15.48 -12.98 -14.33
CA SER A 7 -14.42 -12.31 -13.58
C SER A 7 -14.58 -10.82 -13.82
N CYS A 8 -15.48 -10.19 -13.05
CA CYS A 8 -15.72 -8.75 -13.07
C CYS A 8 -14.38 -8.01 -13.10
N ILE A 9 -14.21 -7.07 -14.03
CA ILE A 9 -13.21 -6.01 -13.87
C ILE A 9 -13.47 -5.46 -12.46
N PRO A 10 -12.51 -5.49 -11.52
CA PRO A 10 -12.69 -5.01 -10.15
C PRO A 10 -12.73 -3.47 -10.15
N TYR A 11 -13.63 -2.90 -10.94
CA TYR A 11 -13.85 -1.48 -11.07
C TYR A 11 -14.90 -1.07 -10.06
N THR A 12 -14.46 -0.32 -9.05
CA THR A 12 -15.35 0.36 -8.13
C THR A 12 -15.43 1.82 -8.58
N PRO A 13 -16.59 2.29 -9.09
CA PRO A 13 -16.72 3.69 -9.49
C PRO A 13 -16.48 4.63 -8.31
N LEU A 14 -15.70 5.68 -8.52
CA LEU A 14 -15.54 6.75 -7.56
C LEU A 14 -16.85 7.54 -7.46
N ARG A 15 -17.40 7.68 -6.25
CA ARG A 15 -18.74 8.28 -6.03
C ARG A 15 -18.72 9.73 -5.53
N ARG A 16 -17.54 10.30 -5.35
CA ARG A 16 -17.34 11.67 -4.82
C ARG A 16 -16.12 12.29 -5.48
N ASP A 17 -15.99 13.61 -5.38
CA ASP A 17 -14.84 14.30 -5.94
C ASP A 17 -13.54 13.89 -5.23
N LEU A 18 -12.45 13.75 -5.98
CA LEU A 18 -11.16 13.32 -5.44
C LEU A 18 -10.68 14.21 -4.29
N LYS A 19 -10.99 15.51 -4.36
CA LYS A 19 -10.67 16.52 -3.35
C LYS A 19 -11.36 16.27 -2.00
N GLU A 20 -12.42 15.46 -1.98
CA GLU A 20 -13.14 15.06 -0.78
C GLU A 20 -12.71 13.69 -0.24
N CYS A 21 -11.85 12.98 -0.97
CA CYS A 21 -11.47 11.61 -0.67
C CYS A 21 -10.38 11.50 0.39
N ARG A 22 -10.52 10.47 1.24
CA ARG A 22 -9.46 9.95 2.10
C ARG A 22 -8.70 8.82 1.41
N ILE A 23 -7.37 8.93 1.36
CA ILE A 23 -6.51 8.00 0.58
C ILE A 23 -5.73 7.06 1.50
N ALA A 24 -5.74 5.76 1.23
CA ALA A 24 -4.79 4.80 1.82
C ALA A 24 -3.80 4.30 0.77
N LEU A 25 -2.55 4.09 1.19
CA LEU A 25 -1.53 3.42 0.39
C LEU A 25 -1.42 1.95 0.82
N VAL A 26 -1.39 1.06 -0.17
CA VAL A 26 -1.04 -0.36 0.00
C VAL A 26 0.07 -0.67 -0.99
N SER A 27 1.18 -1.17 -0.48
CA SER A 27 2.35 -1.46 -1.28
C SER A 27 2.88 -2.87 -1.04
N THR A 28 3.41 -3.51 -2.08
CA THR A 28 4.15 -4.78 -1.96
C THR A 28 5.67 -4.58 -2.05
N SER A 29 6.15 -3.37 -1.81
CA SER A 29 7.58 -3.02 -1.88
C SER A 29 8.41 -3.57 -0.72
N GLY A 30 7.80 -4.17 0.30
CA GLY A 30 8.50 -4.58 1.51
C GLY A 30 9.00 -3.42 2.36
N ALA A 31 8.29 -2.28 2.33
CA ALA A 31 8.59 -1.13 3.17
C ALA A 31 8.30 -1.43 4.65
N TYR A 32 9.25 -1.13 5.52
CA TYR A 32 9.07 -1.16 6.97
C TYR A 32 9.74 0.05 7.62
N VAL A 33 9.27 0.45 8.79
CA VAL A 33 9.87 1.57 9.53
C VAL A 33 10.99 1.03 10.41
N GLU A 34 12.10 1.76 10.51
CA GLU A 34 13.18 1.46 11.45
C GLU A 34 12.63 1.24 12.87
N GLY A 35 12.99 0.11 13.47
CA GLY A 35 12.46 -0.36 14.75
C GLY A 35 11.31 -1.39 14.62
N MET A 36 10.71 -1.56 13.45
CA MET A 36 9.86 -2.71 13.13
C MET A 36 10.70 -3.90 12.71
N GLU A 37 10.15 -5.11 12.87
CA GLU A 37 10.76 -6.32 12.33
C GLU A 37 10.80 -6.26 10.79
N PRO A 38 12.01 -6.40 10.19
CA PRO A 38 12.14 -6.52 8.74
C PRO A 38 11.35 -7.71 8.21
N PHE A 39 10.94 -7.64 6.94
CA PHE A 39 10.34 -8.80 6.27
C PHE A 39 11.39 -9.90 6.06
N THR A 40 10.92 -11.15 6.07
CA THR A 40 11.72 -12.33 5.73
C THR A 40 11.21 -12.99 4.45
N ASP A 41 11.92 -14.00 3.97
CA ASP A 41 11.47 -14.80 2.82
C ASP A 41 10.11 -15.44 3.08
N ASN A 42 9.18 -15.26 2.13
CA ASN A 42 7.78 -15.73 2.22
C ASN A 42 7.01 -15.21 3.44
N ASP A 43 7.39 -14.03 3.97
CA ASP A 43 6.63 -13.38 5.04
C ASP A 43 5.23 -12.98 4.52
N LEU A 44 4.20 -13.49 5.20
CA LEU A 44 2.78 -13.22 4.91
C LEU A 44 2.19 -12.12 5.80
N SER A 45 3.00 -11.54 6.68
CA SER A 45 2.58 -10.45 7.54
C SER A 45 2.51 -9.13 6.78
N VAL A 46 1.74 -8.21 7.34
CA VAL A 46 1.54 -6.86 6.80
C VAL A 46 2.04 -5.87 7.85
N ARG A 47 2.84 -4.89 7.43
CA ARG A 47 3.29 -3.79 8.28
C ARG A 47 2.33 -2.62 8.11
N LEU A 48 1.91 -2.05 9.24
CA LEU A 48 1.11 -0.83 9.30
C LEU A 48 2.05 0.35 9.54
N ILE A 49 2.25 1.16 8.52
CA ILE A 49 3.13 2.34 8.54
C ILE A 49 2.28 3.57 8.88
N PRO A 50 2.51 4.26 10.01
CA PRO A 50 1.80 5.49 10.36
C PRO A 50 1.92 6.59 9.29
N ALA A 51 0.87 7.35 9.07
CA ALA A 51 0.82 8.40 8.04
C ALA A 51 1.67 9.63 8.34
N ASP A 52 2.23 9.75 9.54
CA ASP A 52 3.19 10.77 10.00
C ASP A 52 4.64 10.23 10.02
N THR A 53 4.86 8.98 9.59
CA THR A 53 6.20 8.37 9.51
C THR A 53 7.17 9.23 8.70
N ASN A 54 8.33 9.55 9.29
CA ASN A 54 9.42 10.15 8.53
C ASN A 54 9.93 9.14 7.50
N THR A 55 9.79 9.44 6.21
CA THR A 55 10.17 8.57 5.09
C THR A 55 11.66 8.21 5.09
N LYS A 56 12.52 9.05 5.68
CA LYS A 56 13.95 8.75 5.89
C LYS A 56 14.20 7.58 6.86
N LYS A 57 13.19 7.16 7.62
CA LYS A 57 13.24 5.97 8.50
C LYS A 57 12.65 4.74 7.85
N ILE A 58 12.11 4.85 6.64
CA ILE A 58 11.62 3.69 5.89
C ILE A 58 12.83 2.94 5.35
N ARG A 59 12.77 1.62 5.46
CA ARG A 59 13.76 0.68 4.95
C ARG A 59 13.04 -0.36 4.11
N PHE A 60 13.80 -1.03 3.27
CA PHE A 60 13.34 -2.09 2.39
C PHE A 60 14.25 -3.29 2.59
N VAL A 61 13.70 -4.49 2.50
CA VAL A 61 14.50 -5.71 2.56
C VAL A 61 15.00 -6.00 1.14
N PRO A 62 16.33 -6.12 0.92
CA PRO A 62 16.85 -6.55 -0.37
C PRO A 62 16.32 -7.93 -0.73
N GLY A 63 15.80 -8.08 -1.94
CA GLY A 63 15.20 -9.34 -2.40
C GLY A 63 15.37 -9.49 -3.91
N HIS A 64 14.26 -9.47 -4.65
CA HIS A 64 14.27 -9.64 -6.11
C HIS A 64 14.27 -8.33 -6.91
N PHE A 65 14.16 -7.19 -6.25
CA PHE A 65 14.24 -5.86 -6.86
C PHE A 65 15.35 -5.05 -6.22
N ASP A 66 15.97 -4.17 -7.01
CA ASP A 66 17.01 -3.26 -6.52
C ASP A 66 16.38 -2.22 -5.59
N THR A 67 16.72 -2.31 -4.31
CA THR A 67 16.24 -1.40 -3.26
C THR A 67 17.18 -0.22 -3.03
N SER A 68 18.30 -0.12 -3.74
CA SER A 68 19.30 0.93 -3.54
C SER A 68 18.70 2.33 -3.69
N LYS A 69 17.87 2.52 -4.71
CA LYS A 69 17.16 3.79 -4.95
C LYS A 69 16.08 4.06 -3.92
N GLY A 70 15.33 3.04 -3.49
CA GLY A 70 14.40 3.16 -2.36
C GLY A 70 15.09 3.53 -1.05
N ALA A 71 16.34 3.09 -0.84
CA ALA A 71 17.13 3.45 0.32
C ALA A 71 17.62 4.91 0.29
N GLU A 72 17.86 5.47 -0.91
CA GLU A 72 18.16 6.89 -1.11
C GLU A 72 16.90 7.76 -0.94
N ASP A 73 15.78 7.37 -1.56
CA ASP A 73 14.47 8.01 -1.44
C ASP A 73 13.36 6.98 -1.38
N ALA A 74 12.75 6.85 -0.20
CA ALA A 74 11.66 5.91 0.02
C ALA A 74 10.45 6.18 -0.87
N ASN A 75 10.26 7.41 -1.39
CA ASN A 75 9.14 7.73 -2.24
C ASN A 75 9.17 7.06 -3.61
N ILE A 76 10.31 6.48 -4.00
CA ILE A 76 10.41 5.68 -5.23
C ILE A 76 9.56 4.41 -5.09
N MET A 77 9.58 3.76 -3.92
CA MET A 77 8.91 2.48 -3.68
C MET A 77 7.69 2.57 -2.75
N PHE A 78 7.62 3.63 -1.95
CA PHE A 78 6.57 3.90 -0.98
C PHE A 78 6.28 5.41 -0.93
N PRO A 79 5.48 5.94 -1.89
CA PRO A 79 5.33 7.38 -2.17
C PRO A 79 4.51 8.16 -1.12
N LEU A 80 4.87 8.03 0.16
CA LEU A 80 4.14 8.65 1.27
C LEU A 80 4.23 10.17 1.25
N ASP A 81 5.40 10.76 0.98
CA ASP A 81 5.53 12.22 0.92
C ASP A 81 4.81 12.78 -0.30
N ARG A 82 4.82 12.06 -1.43
CA ARG A 82 4.06 12.46 -2.62
C ARG A 82 2.55 12.49 -2.34
N LEU A 83 2.03 11.55 -1.54
CA LEU A 83 0.64 11.57 -1.11
C LEU A 83 0.35 12.73 -0.12
N ARG A 84 1.29 13.05 0.78
CA ARG A 84 1.18 14.22 1.67
C ARG A 84 1.18 15.52 0.89
N GLU A 85 1.98 15.62 -0.18
CA GLU A 85 1.99 16.77 -1.09
C GLU A 85 0.64 16.98 -1.76
N LEU A 86 -0.03 15.89 -2.22
CA LEU A 86 -1.38 16.00 -2.78
C LEU A 86 -2.41 16.51 -1.75
N VAL A 87 -2.27 16.13 -0.48
CA VAL A 87 -3.08 16.71 0.61
C VAL A 87 -2.76 18.21 0.78
N ALA A 88 -1.49 18.58 0.81
CA ALA A 88 -1.05 19.97 0.97
C ALA A 88 -1.51 20.87 -0.18
N LEU A 89 -1.58 20.34 -1.41
CA LEU A 89 -2.11 21.02 -2.59
C LEU A 89 -3.65 21.08 -2.63
N GLY A 90 -4.35 20.35 -1.74
CA GLY A 90 -5.81 20.27 -1.71
C GLY A 90 -6.40 19.44 -2.85
N GLU A 91 -5.62 18.55 -3.48
CA GLU A 91 -6.09 17.64 -4.52
C GLU A 91 -6.79 16.40 -3.94
N VAL A 92 -6.47 16.06 -2.70
CA VAL A 92 -7.17 15.04 -1.88
C VAL A 92 -7.39 15.58 -0.48
N ARG A 93 -8.43 15.09 0.21
CA ARG A 93 -8.82 15.65 1.52
C ARG A 93 -7.80 15.32 2.61
N THR A 94 -7.43 14.04 2.73
CA THR A 94 -6.56 13.55 3.80
C THR A 94 -6.03 12.15 3.49
N LEU A 95 -5.02 11.71 4.23
CA LEU A 95 -4.53 10.34 4.19
C LEU A 95 -5.20 9.49 5.27
N ALA A 96 -5.14 8.18 5.08
CA ALA A 96 -5.46 7.24 6.12
C ALA A 96 -4.39 7.23 7.21
N ASP A 97 -4.77 7.01 8.47
CA ASP A 97 -3.89 7.16 9.63
C ASP A 97 -2.69 6.19 9.60
N GLN A 98 -2.87 5.08 8.86
CA GLN A 98 -1.85 4.09 8.58
C GLN A 98 -1.90 3.70 7.10
N HIS A 99 -0.84 3.05 6.65
CA HIS A 99 -0.68 2.52 5.31
C HIS A 99 -0.13 1.10 5.40
N LEU A 100 -0.45 0.27 4.41
CA LEU A 100 -0.09 -1.14 4.46
C LEU A 100 1.11 -1.37 3.56
N SER A 101 2.10 -2.09 4.09
CA SER A 101 3.17 -2.66 3.28
C SER A 101 3.26 -4.16 3.50
N MET A 102 3.56 -4.88 2.43
CA MET A 102 3.76 -6.30 2.43
C MET A 102 5.10 -6.61 1.77
N GLY A 103 5.79 -7.62 2.30
CA GLY A 103 6.98 -8.18 1.70
C GLY A 103 6.67 -9.06 0.49
N LEU A 104 7.73 -9.54 -0.14
CA LEU A 104 7.65 -10.52 -1.21
C LEU A 104 7.26 -11.90 -0.64
N THR A 105 6.33 -12.59 -1.32
CA THR A 105 5.99 -13.98 -1.02
C THR A 105 5.69 -14.78 -2.27
N THR A 106 6.12 -16.04 -2.30
CA THR A 106 5.78 -17.02 -3.36
C THR A 106 4.58 -17.89 -2.98
N GLU A 107 4.06 -17.76 -1.75
CA GLU A 107 2.92 -18.50 -1.23
C GLU A 107 1.58 -17.92 -1.75
N LEU A 108 1.42 -17.85 -3.07
CA LEU A 108 0.32 -17.15 -3.76
C LEU A 108 -1.08 -17.62 -3.32
N ARG A 109 -1.20 -18.91 -2.96
CA ARG A 109 -2.47 -19.46 -2.47
C ARG A 109 -2.86 -18.86 -1.12
N LYS A 110 -1.95 -18.85 -0.14
CA LYS A 110 -2.20 -18.26 1.19
C LYS A 110 -2.38 -16.75 1.09
N LEU A 111 -1.64 -16.10 0.19
CA LEU A 111 -1.84 -14.69 -0.11
C LEU A 111 -3.29 -14.42 -0.54
N LYS A 112 -3.78 -15.17 -1.53
CA LYS A 112 -5.14 -15.03 -2.07
C LYS A 112 -6.23 -15.41 -1.06
N GLU A 113 -6.06 -16.53 -0.35
CA GLU A 113 -7.10 -17.12 0.49
C GLU A 113 -7.12 -16.57 1.92
N THR A 114 -6.08 -15.84 2.35
CA THR A 114 -5.97 -15.38 3.75
C THR A 114 -5.52 -13.92 3.83
N VAL A 115 -4.35 -13.59 3.29
CA VAL A 115 -3.73 -12.26 3.50
C VAL A 115 -4.57 -11.17 2.83
N SER A 116 -5.06 -11.40 1.61
CA SER A 116 -5.92 -10.45 0.90
C SER A 116 -7.19 -10.10 1.68
N TRP A 117 -7.78 -11.06 2.40
CA TRP A 117 -8.94 -10.81 3.25
C TRP A 117 -8.58 -9.96 4.47
N ALA A 118 -7.46 -10.26 5.14
CA ALA A 118 -6.98 -9.46 6.26
C ALA A 118 -6.64 -8.00 5.86
N ILE A 119 -6.04 -7.81 4.68
CA ILE A 119 -5.80 -6.49 4.08
C ILE A 119 -7.13 -5.77 3.84
N ALA A 120 -8.10 -6.44 3.21
CA ALA A 120 -9.42 -5.86 2.94
C ALA A 120 -10.15 -5.46 4.23
N GLU A 121 -10.16 -6.32 5.26
CA GLU A 121 -10.76 -6.02 6.57
C GLU A 121 -10.10 -4.82 7.25
N THR A 122 -8.78 -4.73 7.18
CA THR A 122 -8.03 -3.61 7.75
C THR A 122 -8.39 -2.31 7.04
N LEU A 123 -8.41 -2.31 5.70
CA LEU A 123 -8.83 -1.15 4.91
C LEU A 123 -10.28 -0.77 5.18
N MET A 124 -11.21 -1.74 5.29
CA MET A 124 -12.61 -1.46 5.63
C MET A 124 -12.74 -0.78 6.99
N LYS A 125 -11.94 -1.16 7.99
CA LYS A 125 -11.90 -0.49 9.31
C LYS A 125 -11.34 0.92 9.20
N MET A 126 -10.30 1.11 8.38
CA MET A 126 -9.71 2.42 8.15
C MET A 126 -10.63 3.36 7.37
N ARG A 127 -11.54 2.83 6.54
CA ARG A 127 -12.49 3.61 5.70
C ARG A 127 -11.80 4.63 4.78
N PRO A 128 -10.81 4.25 3.96
CA PRO A 128 -10.40 5.09 2.84
C PRO A 128 -11.47 5.08 1.75
N ASP A 129 -11.58 6.18 1.02
CA ASP A 129 -12.43 6.29 -0.16
C ASP A 129 -11.72 5.78 -1.41
N VAL A 130 -10.38 5.89 -1.42
CA VAL A 130 -9.51 5.44 -2.50
C VAL A 130 -8.30 4.72 -1.90
N VAL A 131 -7.93 3.62 -2.53
CA VAL A 131 -6.71 2.90 -2.20
C VAL A 131 -5.75 3.00 -3.38
N VAL A 132 -4.55 3.53 -3.14
CA VAL A 132 -3.45 3.49 -4.10
C VAL A 132 -2.74 2.15 -3.91
N LEU A 133 -2.76 1.31 -4.94
CA LEU A 133 -2.06 0.03 -4.99
C LEU A 133 -0.77 0.20 -5.80
N THR A 134 0.38 -0.15 -5.22
CA THR A 134 1.66 -0.11 -5.93
C THR A 134 2.53 -1.32 -5.63
N GLY A 135 3.28 -1.79 -6.61
CA GLY A 135 4.27 -2.85 -6.45
C GLY A 135 5.52 -2.42 -5.66
N GLY A 136 5.71 -1.10 -5.54
CA GLY A 136 7.04 -0.52 -5.36
C GLY A 136 7.59 -0.03 -6.68
#